data_AF-A0AAU7DLM3-F1
#
_entry.id   AF-A0AAU7DLM3-F1
#
_cell.length_a   1.000
_cell.length_b   1.000
_cell.length_c   1.000
_cell.angle_alpha   90.00
_cell.angle_beta   90.00
_cell.angle_gamma   90.00
#
_symmetry.space_group_name_H-M   'P 1'
#
loop_
_entity.id
_entity.type
_entity.pdbx_description
1 polymer ?
#
loop_
_entity_poly.entity_id
_entity_poly.type
_entity_poly.pdbx_seq_one_letter_code
_entity_poly.pdbx_strand_id
1 'polypeptide(L)'
;MAESKTYSIQDALQAQSALRAAAGLEPERFPVEAFVGMISDEIEALRTQGQSNEQIASLIRQSSAIDVTSGEIEANYAPPEQRHQNGH
;
A
#
# COMPACT_ATOMS: atom_id res chain seq x y z
N MET A 1 -17.26 19.20 21.23
CA MET A 1 -16.09 18.47 20.72
C MET A 1 -16.24 18.49 19.21
N ALA A 2 -15.35 19.16 18.47
CA ALA A 2 -15.43 19.13 17.01
C ALA A 2 -15.05 17.72 16.54
N GLU A 3 -15.93 17.06 15.80
CA GLU A 3 -15.63 15.77 15.18
C GLU A 3 -14.42 15.96 14.25
N SER A 4 -13.38 15.15 14.45
CA SER A 4 -12.20 15.13 13.59
C SER A 4 -12.65 14.74 12.18
N LYS A 5 -12.47 15.64 11.21
CA LYS A 5 -12.85 15.36 9.83
C LYS A 5 -11.93 14.29 9.26
N THR A 6 -12.49 13.13 8.91
CA THR A 6 -11.77 12.00 8.32
C THR A 6 -11.99 11.97 6.80
N TYR A 7 -11.02 11.42 6.08
CA TYR A 7 -11.08 11.24 4.62
C TYR A 7 -10.61 9.83 4.30
N SER A 8 -11.14 9.26 3.21
CA SER A 8 -10.74 7.93 2.75
C SER A 8 -9.41 7.97 2.00
N ILE A 9 -8.77 6.81 1.82
CA ILE A 9 -7.57 6.71 0.97
C ILE A 9 -7.85 7.12 -0.48
N GLN A 10 -9.06 6.86 -0.99
CA GLN A 10 -9.47 7.29 -2.33
C GLN A 10 -9.54 8.82 -2.43
N ASP A 11 -10.06 9.50 -1.40
CA ASP A 11 -10.08 10.97 -1.37
C ASP A 11 -8.67 11.55 -1.42
N ALA A 12 -7.74 10.95 -0.67
CA ALA A 12 -6.34 11.37 -0.64
C ALA A 12 -5.65 11.17 -2.00
N LEU A 13 -5.83 10.00 -2.63
CA LEU A 13 -5.25 9.69 -3.95
C LEU A 13 -5.82 10.61 -5.05
N GLN A 14 -7.13 10.89 -5.01
CA GLN A 14 -7.76 11.79 -5.96
C GLN A 14 -7.23 13.22 -5.80
N ALA A 15 -7.11 13.72 -4.56
CA ALA A 15 -6.56 15.04 -4.28
C ALA A 15 -5.10 15.15 -4.74
N GLN A 16 -4.28 14.15 -4.43
CA GLN A 16 -2.86 14.14 -4.82
C GLN A 16 -2.71 14.12 -6.35
N SER A 17 -3.48 13.28 -7.05
CA SER A 17 -3.47 13.20 -8.51
C SER A 17 -3.84 14.54 -9.14
N ALA A 18 -4.89 15.20 -8.64
CA ALA A 18 -5.32 16.51 -9.13
C ALA A 18 -4.25 17.60 -8.92
N LEU A 19 -3.58 17.61 -7.75
CA LEU A 19 -2.51 18.56 -7.46
C LEU A 19 -1.29 18.35 -8.38
N ARG A 20 -0.89 17.11 -8.63
CA ARG A 20 0.21 16.78 -9.56
C ARG A 20 -0.11 17.22 -10.98
N ALA A 21 -1.31 16.92 -11.46
CA ALA A 21 -1.77 17.33 -12.78
C ALA A 21 -1.79 18.87 -12.91
N ALA A 22 -2.30 19.58 -11.91
CA ALA A 22 -2.31 21.05 -11.88
C ALA A 22 -0.89 21.64 -11.85
N ALA A 23 0.06 20.95 -11.23
CA ALA A 23 1.46 21.34 -11.18
C ALA A 23 2.27 20.90 -12.42
N GLY A 24 1.67 20.19 -13.38
CA GLY A 24 2.37 19.63 -14.54
C GLY A 24 3.38 18.53 -14.19
N LEU A 25 3.20 17.87 -13.03
CA LEU A 25 4.05 16.78 -12.56
C LEU A 25 3.57 15.44 -13.11
N GLU A 26 4.51 14.55 -13.37
CA GLU A 26 4.19 13.16 -13.67
C GLU A 26 3.51 12.44 -12.48
N PRO A 27 2.77 11.35 -12.75
CA PRO A 27 2.21 10.50 -11.70
C PRO A 27 3.30 10.08 -10.70
N GLU A 28 2.93 10.03 -9.42
CA GLU A 28 3.84 9.50 -8.41
C GLU A 28 4.13 8.03 -8.69
N ARG A 29 5.40 7.66 -8.64
CA ARG A 29 5.84 6.27 -8.74
C ARG A 29 6.60 5.92 -7.48
N PHE A 30 6.27 4.77 -6.91
CA PHE A 30 6.90 4.25 -5.71
C PHE A 30 7.75 3.03 -6.05
N PRO A 31 8.89 2.83 -5.35
CA PRO A 31 9.53 1.52 -5.35
C PRO A 31 8.60 0.47 -4.74
N VAL A 32 8.78 -0.80 -5.14
CA VAL A 32 7.96 -1.92 -4.65
C VAL A 32 7.97 -2.03 -3.12
N GLU A 33 9.08 -1.70 -2.47
CA GLU A 33 9.19 -1.65 -1.01
C GLU A 33 8.17 -0.69 -0.37
N ALA A 34 8.13 0.55 -0.85
CA ALA A 34 7.21 1.57 -0.34
C ALA A 34 5.75 1.21 -0.65
N PHE A 35 5.50 0.63 -1.82
CA PHE A 35 4.17 0.13 -2.18
C PHE A 35 3.71 -0.97 -1.23
N VAL A 36 4.54 -2.01 -1.03
CA VAL A 36 4.22 -3.13 -0.12
C VAL A 36 4.07 -2.63 1.32
N GLY A 37 4.88 -1.66 1.74
CA GLY A 37 4.75 -1.00 3.04
C GLY A 37 3.40 -0.29 3.21
N MET A 38 2.92 0.42 2.18
CA MET A 38 1.64 1.12 2.22
C MET A 38 0.44 0.19 2.38
N ILE A 39 0.48 -1.00 1.77
CA ILE A 39 -0.61 -1.99 1.82
C ILE A 39 -0.38 -3.12 2.84
N SER A 40 0.59 -2.92 3.73
CA SER A 40 1.11 -3.98 4.57
C SER A 40 0.13 -4.43 5.65
N ASP A 41 -0.74 -3.53 6.13
CA ASP A 41 -1.82 -3.84 7.06
C ASP A 41 -2.92 -4.67 6.37
N GLU A 42 -3.25 -4.40 5.11
CA GLU A 42 -4.16 -5.24 4.32
C GLU A 42 -3.56 -6.62 4.05
N ILE A 43 -2.25 -6.69 3.73
CA ILE A 43 -1.54 -7.97 3.56
C ILE A 43 -1.63 -8.79 4.86
N GLU A 44 -1.40 -8.17 6.03
CA GLU A 44 -1.51 -8.84 7.32
C GLU A 44 -2.95 -9.30 7.61
N ALA A 45 -3.94 -8.45 7.35
CA ALA A 45 -5.35 -8.78 7.51
C ALA A 45 -5.77 -9.98 6.64
N LEU A 46 -5.23 -10.12 5.43
CA LEU A 46 -5.53 -11.26 4.56
C LEU A 46 -4.77 -12.54 4.99
N ARG A 47 -3.52 -12.40 5.46
CA ARG A 47 -2.76 -13.53 6.03
C ARG A 47 -3.43 -14.10 7.28
N THR A 48 -3.95 -13.25 8.16
CA THR A 48 -4.69 -13.70 9.36
C THR A 48 -5.99 -14.43 9.00
N GLN A 49 -6.57 -14.16 7.84
CA GLN A 49 -7.69 -14.90 7.26
C GLN A 49 -7.27 -16.21 6.55
N GLY A 50 -5.98 -16.54 6.54
CA GLY A 50 -5.43 -17.76 5.94
C GLY A 50 -5.06 -17.63 4.46
N GLN A 51 -5.03 -16.42 3.90
CA GLN A 51 -4.58 -16.23 2.51
C GLN A 51 -3.04 -16.29 2.39
N SER A 52 -2.57 -17.02 1.38
CA SER A 52 -1.16 -17.11 1.02
C SER A 52 -0.70 -15.88 0.24
N ASN A 53 0.61 -15.58 0.25
CA ASN A 53 1.20 -14.49 -0.53
C ASN A 53 0.90 -14.60 -2.03
N GLU A 54 0.77 -15.81 -2.58
CA GLU A 54 0.35 -16.03 -3.97
C GLU A 54 -1.08 -15.57 -4.25
N GLN A 55 -2.00 -15.82 -3.31
CA GLN A 55 -3.38 -15.37 -3.43
C GLN A 55 -3.47 -13.84 -3.31
N ILE A 56 -2.70 -13.26 -2.40
CA ILE A 56 -2.63 -11.80 -2.21
C ILE A 56 -2.02 -11.13 -3.45
N ALA A 57 -0.89 -11.63 -3.97
CA ALA A 57 -0.30 -11.14 -5.22
C ALA A 57 -1.25 -11.27 -6.41
N SER A 58 -1.99 -12.38 -6.49
CA SER A 58 -3.02 -12.58 -7.50
C SER A 58 -4.16 -11.55 -7.36
N LEU A 59 -4.60 -11.26 -6.13
CA LEU A 59 -5.64 -10.27 -5.87
C LEU A 59 -5.20 -8.86 -6.31
N ILE A 60 -3.95 -8.48 -6.00
CA ILE A 60 -3.39 -7.17 -6.39
C ILE A 60 -3.33 -7.05 -7.91
N ARG A 61 -2.81 -8.08 -8.61
CA ARG A 61 -2.73 -8.11 -10.08
C ARG A 61 -4.09 -8.11 -10.78
N GLN A 62 -5.10 -8.72 -10.18
CA GLN A 62 -6.46 -8.73 -10.74
C GLN A 62 -7.17 -7.39 -10.53
N SER A 63 -6.90 -6.72 -9.40
CA SER A 63 -7.58 -5.48 -9.02
C SER A 63 -6.88 -4.22 -9.52
N SER A 64 -5.61 -4.35 -9.93
CA SER A 64 -4.75 -3.23 -10.32
C SER A 64 -3.89 -3.61 -11.52
N ALA A 65 -3.44 -2.63 -12.31
CA ALA A 65 -2.43 -2.83 -13.35
C ALA A 65 -1.00 -3.05 -12.80
N ILE A 66 -0.89 -3.49 -11.54
CA ILE A 66 0.37 -3.61 -10.80
C ILE A 66 0.81 -5.07 -10.87
N ASP A 67 1.98 -5.31 -11.46
CA ASP A 67 2.58 -6.63 -11.52
C ASP A 67 3.48 -6.83 -10.29
N VAL A 68 2.87 -7.26 -9.19
CA VAL A 68 3.59 -7.66 -7.96
C VAL A 68 3.54 -9.16 -7.80
N THR A 69 4.68 -9.75 -7.45
CA THR A 69 4.83 -11.19 -7.20
C THR A 69 4.73 -11.53 -5.71
N SER A 70 4.44 -12.79 -5.40
CA SER A 70 4.47 -13.29 -4.02
C SER A 70 5.85 -13.15 -3.38
N GLY A 71 6.92 -13.32 -4.17
CA GLY A 71 8.30 -13.13 -3.72
C GLY A 71 8.62 -11.67 -3.39
N GLU A 72 8.09 -10.71 -4.16
CA GLU A 72 8.21 -9.29 -3.84
C GLU A 72 7.43 -8.91 -2.58
N ILE A 73 6.24 -9.48 -2.38
CA ILE A 73 5.50 -9.30 -1.12
C ILE A 73 6.31 -9.85 0.05
N GLU A 74 6.88 -11.05 -0.07
CA GLU A 74 7.67 -11.65 1.01
C GLU A 74 8.96 -10.87 1.31
N ALA A 75 9.68 -10.45 0.28
CA ALA A 75 10.95 -9.73 0.43
C ALA A 75 10.80 -8.32 1.00
N ASN A 76 9.67 -7.66 0.73
CA ASN A 76 9.43 -6.27 1.13
C ASN A 76 8.46 -6.13 2.31
N TYR A 77 7.81 -7.22 2.73
CA TYR A 77 6.95 -7.20 3.91
C TYR A 77 7.80 -7.14 5.18
N ALA A 78 7.76 -5.99 5.86
CA ALA A 78 8.23 -5.88 7.23
C ALA A 78 7.07 -6.18 8.20
N PRO A 79 7.15 -7.21 9.07
CA PRO A 79 6.18 -7.41 10.14
C PRO A 79 6.19 -6.21 11.10
N PRO A 80 5.05 -5.92 11.76
CA PRO A 80 4.92 -4.76 12.66
C PRO A 80 6.01 -4.70 13.74
N GLU A 81 6.47 -5.87 14.22
CA GLU A 81 7.55 -6.00 15.20
C GLU A 81 8.92 -5.50 14.70
N GLN A 82 9.17 -5.59 13.39
CA GLN A 82 10.37 -5.08 12.73
C GLN A 82 10.22 -3.61 12.30
N ARG A 83 9.00 -3.13 12.05
CA ARG A 83 8.73 -1.71 11.77
C ARG A 83 9.12 -0.80 12.95
N HIS A 84 9.02 -1.31 14.18
CA HIS A 84 9.33 -0.55 15.39
C HIS A 84 10.84 -0.49 15.73
N GLN A 85 11.69 -1.35 15.15
CA GLN A 85 13.12 -1.37 15.46
C GLN A 85 13.96 -0.38 14.63
N ASN A 86 13.43 0.11 13.51
CA ASN A 86 14.12 1.11 12.67
C ASN A 86 13.70 2.56 12.94
N GLY A 87 13.02 2.81 14.07
CA GLY A 87 12.60 4.15 14.51
C GLY A 87 13.51 4.78 15.57
N HIS A 88 14.83 4.68 15.40
CA HIS A 88 15.80 5.29 16.32
C HIS A 88 16.80 6.20 15.59
#